data_AF-A0A9Q2FIR2-F1
#
_entry.id   AF-A0A9Q2FIR2-F1
#
_cell.length_a   1.000
_cell.length_b   1.000
_cell.length_c   1.000
_cell.angle_alpha   90.00
_cell.angle_beta   90.00
_cell.angle_gamma   90.00
#
_symmetry.space_group_name_H-M   'P 1'
#
loop_
_entity.id
_entity.type
_entity.pdbx_description
1 polymer ?
#
loop_
_entity_poly.entity_id
_entity_poly.type
_entity_poly.pdbx_seq_one_letter_code
_entity_poly.pdbx_strand_id
1 'polypeptide(L)'
;MTELTPKQRTFLLALINAPTQKQAIENANIAESTAYRYLKDPVFNEEYRKLKRVYLRNVTTKLQYYSNVAINTLVEIAKNKNVSPYARVQSARTLLEFGFKGYEIEELEHRLEELENEIEREDKK
;
A
#
# COMPACT_ATOMS: atom_id res chain seq x y z
N MET A 1 -18.79 6.27 23.32
CA MET A 1 -18.19 5.66 22.12
C MET A 1 -18.38 4.17 22.24
N THR A 2 -19.23 3.57 21.40
CA THR A 2 -19.52 2.13 21.45
C THR A 2 -18.29 1.37 21.00
N GLU A 3 -17.69 0.62 21.91
CA GLU A 3 -16.43 -0.08 21.67
C GLU A 3 -16.70 -1.48 21.07
N LEU A 4 -15.88 -1.91 20.11
CA LEU A 4 -16.04 -3.23 19.49
C LEU A 4 -15.90 -4.35 20.52
N THR A 5 -16.83 -5.30 20.47
CA THR A 5 -16.78 -6.53 21.27
C THR A 5 -15.54 -7.37 20.94
N PRO A 6 -15.08 -8.25 21.84
CA PRO A 6 -13.93 -9.12 21.58
C PRO A 6 -14.08 -9.94 20.29
N LYS A 7 -15.27 -10.50 20.02
CA LYS A 7 -15.55 -11.26 18.79
C LYS A 7 -15.48 -10.38 17.54
N GLN A 8 -15.95 -9.13 17.61
CA GLN A 8 -15.80 -8.18 16.51
C GLN A 8 -14.33 -7.86 16.26
N ARG A 9 -13.52 -7.62 17.31
CA ARG A 9 -12.08 -7.37 17.14
C ARG A 9 -11.34 -8.54 16.51
N THR A 10 -11.65 -9.77 16.91
CA THR A 10 -11.07 -10.98 16.29
C THR A 10 -11.40 -11.05 14.81
N PHE A 11 -12.67 -10.81 14.44
CA PHE A 11 -13.09 -10.78 13.05
C PHE A 11 -12.45 -9.63 12.26
N LEU A 12 -12.31 -8.45 12.87
CA LEU A 12 -11.65 -7.30 12.28
C LEU A 12 -10.19 -7.60 11.90
N LEU A 13 -9.46 -8.25 12.79
CA LEU A 13 -8.08 -8.67 12.54
C LEU A 13 -8.01 -9.76 11.47
N ALA A 14 -8.96 -10.71 11.48
CA ALA A 14 -9.04 -11.75 10.46
C ALA A 14 -9.29 -11.15 9.06
N LEU A 15 -10.12 -10.11 8.94
CA LEU A 15 -10.41 -9.44 7.67
C LEU A 15 -9.18 -8.81 7.01
N ILE A 16 -8.21 -8.35 7.80
CA ILE A 16 -6.99 -7.72 7.27
C ILE A 16 -5.93 -8.73 6.86
N ASN A 17 -5.90 -9.89 7.50
CA ASN A 17 -4.87 -10.90 7.28
C ASN A 17 -5.30 -12.00 6.28
N ALA A 18 -6.59 -12.10 5.97
CA ALA A 18 -7.12 -13.11 5.06
C ALA A 18 -7.25 -12.59 3.61
N PRO A 19 -7.03 -13.46 2.60
CA PRO A 19 -7.18 -13.07 1.19
C PRO A 19 -8.64 -12.93 0.76
N THR A 20 -9.59 -13.51 1.51
CA THR A 20 -11.02 -13.46 1.22
C THR A 20 -11.83 -13.28 2.49
N GLN A 21 -13.03 -12.71 2.36
CA GLN A 21 -13.97 -12.58 3.47
C GLN A 21 -14.37 -13.94 4.05
N LYS A 22 -14.56 -14.96 3.21
CA LYS A 22 -14.90 -16.32 3.66
C LYS A 22 -13.80 -16.87 4.58
N GLN A 23 -12.54 -16.75 4.16
CA GLN A 23 -11.42 -17.19 4.99
C GLN A 23 -11.31 -16.37 6.29
N ALA A 24 -11.62 -15.07 6.26
CA ALA A 24 -11.67 -14.25 7.46
C ALA A 24 -12.74 -14.72 8.46
N ILE A 25 -13.91 -15.13 7.96
CA ILE A 25 -15.01 -15.65 8.78
C ILE A 25 -14.60 -16.97 9.46
N GLU A 26 -14.00 -17.88 8.69
CA GLU A 26 -13.46 -19.15 9.20
C GLU A 26 -12.37 -18.90 10.25
N ASN A 27 -11.40 -18.03 9.95
CA ASN A 27 -10.29 -17.70 10.85
C ASN A 27 -10.77 -17.03 12.15
N ALA A 28 -11.84 -16.25 12.08
CA ALA A 28 -12.44 -15.61 13.25
C ALA A 28 -13.37 -16.53 14.05
N ASN A 29 -13.65 -17.74 13.53
CA ASN A 29 -14.53 -18.74 14.12
C ASN A 29 -15.91 -18.15 14.48
N ILE A 30 -16.56 -17.48 13.51
CA ILE A 30 -17.91 -16.94 13.65
C ILE A 30 -18.83 -17.45 12.55
N ALA A 31 -20.13 -17.48 12.81
CA ALA A 31 -21.12 -17.79 11.77
C ALA A 31 -21.17 -16.68 10.71
N GLU A 32 -21.37 -17.04 9.44
CA GLU A 32 -21.47 -16.09 8.33
C GLU A 32 -22.53 -15.00 8.58
N SER A 33 -23.69 -15.37 9.10
CA SER A 33 -24.77 -14.43 9.46
C SER A 33 -24.32 -13.37 10.47
N THR A 34 -23.45 -13.75 11.41
CA THR A 34 -22.87 -12.82 12.40
C THR A 34 -21.86 -11.89 11.73
N ALA A 35 -21.03 -12.41 10.83
CA ALA A 35 -20.08 -11.62 10.06
C ALA A 35 -20.77 -10.56 9.19
N TYR A 36 -21.82 -10.95 8.44
CA TYR A 36 -22.60 -10.03 7.62
C TYR A 36 -23.30 -8.96 8.46
N ARG A 37 -23.76 -9.29 9.67
CA ARG A 37 -24.30 -8.31 10.61
C ARG A 37 -23.22 -7.30 11.05
N TYR A 38 -22.03 -7.77 11.41
CA TYR A 38 -20.90 -6.89 11.76
C TYR A 38 -20.50 -5.97 10.60
N LEU A 39 -20.47 -6.48 9.37
CA LEU A 39 -20.14 -5.69 8.18
C LEU A 39 -21.21 -4.64 7.82
N LYS A 40 -22.42 -4.70 8.39
CA LYS A 40 -23.45 -3.67 8.25
C LYS A 40 -23.42 -2.66 9.40
N ASP A 41 -22.65 -2.92 10.46
CA ASP A 41 -22.51 -2.03 11.60
C ASP A 41 -21.60 -0.84 11.23
N PRO A 42 -22.08 0.41 11.35
CA PRO A 42 -21.28 1.60 11.05
C PRO A 42 -20.00 1.71 11.89
N VAL A 43 -20.07 1.36 13.18
CA VAL A 43 -18.93 1.42 14.12
C VAL A 43 -17.87 0.41 13.71
N PHE A 44 -18.29 -0.81 13.36
CA PHE A 44 -17.37 -1.84 12.85
C PHE A 44 -16.68 -1.41 11.57
N ASN A 45 -17.43 -0.83 10.62
CA ASN A 45 -16.86 -0.36 9.36
C ASN A 45 -15.87 0.79 9.56
N GLU A 46 -16.14 1.72 10.48
CA GLU A 46 -15.23 2.81 10.78
C GLU A 46 -13.90 2.28 11.32
N GLU A 47 -13.94 1.37 12.29
CA GLU A 47 -12.74 0.72 12.83
C GLU A 47 -12.01 -0.13 11.79
N TYR A 48 -12.75 -0.80 10.90
CA TYR A 48 -12.15 -1.54 9.79
C TYR A 48 -11.40 -0.63 8.83
N ARG A 49 -11.97 0.53 8.48
CA ARG A 49 -11.30 1.53 7.65
C ARG A 49 -10.07 2.11 8.34
N LYS A 50 -10.12 2.39 9.65
CA LYS A 50 -8.96 2.86 10.42
C LYS A 50 -7.84 1.83 10.40
N LEU A 51 -8.15 0.58 10.73
CA LEU A 51 -7.16 -0.49 10.78
C LEU A 51 -6.58 -0.81 9.39
N LYS A 52 -7.41 -0.79 8.34
CA LYS A 52 -6.97 -0.94 6.95
C LYS A 52 -6.01 0.18 6.53
N ARG A 53 -6.26 1.43 6.94
CA ARG A 53 -5.33 2.56 6.69
C ARG A 53 -3.97 2.35 7.36
N VAL A 54 -3.97 1.93 8.63
CA VAL A 54 -2.72 1.60 9.35
C VAL A 54 -1.98 0.45 8.69
N TYR A 55 -2.71 -0.61 8.31
CA TYR A 55 -2.13 -1.75 7.61
C TYR A 55 -1.51 -1.34 6.27
N LEU A 56 -2.24 -0.59 5.44
CA LEU A 56 -1.72 -0.09 4.16
C LEU A 56 -0.48 0.78 4.35
N ARG A 57 -0.47 1.68 5.33
CA ARG A 57 0.73 2.47 5.66
C ARG A 57 1.93 1.57 5.96
N ASN A 58 1.76 0.54 6.77
CA ASN A 58 2.82 -0.41 7.09
C ASN A 58 3.29 -1.20 5.86
N VAL A 59 2.36 -1.62 4.98
CA VAL A 59 2.69 -2.30 3.72
C VAL A 59 3.48 -1.37 2.81
N THR A 60 3.07 -0.11 2.66
CA THR A 60 3.79 0.90 1.88
C THR A 60 5.20 1.12 2.42
N THR A 61 5.37 1.27 3.74
CA THR A 61 6.70 1.40 4.35
C THR A 61 7.58 0.18 4.08
N LYS A 62 7.03 -1.04 4.18
CA LYS A 62 7.77 -2.26 3.82
C LYS A 62 8.14 -2.28 2.34
N LEU A 63 7.22 -1.90 1.46
CA LEU A 63 7.48 -1.83 0.03
C LEU A 63 8.61 -0.84 -0.27
N GLN A 64 8.56 0.36 0.30
CA GLN A 64 9.63 1.37 0.17
C GLN A 64 10.98 0.84 0.66
N TYR A 65 11.01 0.14 1.80
CA TYR A 65 12.23 -0.50 2.28
C TYR A 65 12.78 -1.54 1.29
N TYR A 66 11.94 -2.46 0.83
CA TYR A 66 12.37 -3.50 -0.11
C TYR A 66 12.71 -2.95 -1.51
N SER A 67 12.10 -1.84 -1.94
CA SER A 67 12.51 -1.13 -3.15
C SER A 67 13.95 -0.63 -3.04
N ASN A 68 14.35 -0.08 -1.90
CA ASN A 68 15.75 0.32 -1.67
C ASN A 68 16.70 -0.89 -1.73
N VAL A 69 16.32 -2.02 -1.13
CA VAL A 69 17.10 -3.27 -1.20
C VAL A 69 17.23 -3.77 -2.64
N ALA A 70 16.15 -3.71 -3.42
CA ALA A 70 16.16 -4.11 -4.83
C ALA A 70 17.06 -3.19 -5.68
N ILE A 71 17.00 -1.88 -5.46
CA ILE A 71 17.88 -0.90 -6.11
C ILE A 71 19.34 -1.20 -5.80
N ASN A 72 19.69 -1.44 -4.54
CA ASN A 72 21.05 -1.77 -4.14
C ASN A 72 21.54 -3.06 -4.82
N THR A 73 20.69 -4.09 -4.87
CA THR A 73 20.99 -5.33 -5.59
C THR A 73 21.29 -5.07 -7.08
N LEU A 74 20.47 -4.25 -7.76
CA LEU A 74 20.71 -3.90 -9.15
C LEU A 74 22.01 -3.10 -9.34
N VAL A 75 22.33 -2.18 -8.43
CA VAL A 75 23.59 -1.41 -8.46
C VAL A 75 24.80 -2.33 -8.29
N GLU A 76 24.73 -3.29 -7.37
CA GLU A 76 25.79 -4.30 -7.17
C GLU A 76 26.00 -5.14 -8.42
N ILE A 77 24.92 -5.66 -9.03
CA ILE A 77 24.99 -6.44 -10.27
C ILE A 77 25.59 -5.61 -11.40
N ALA A 78 25.15 -4.36 -11.60
CA ALA A 78 25.65 -3.49 -12.66
C ALA A 78 27.17 -3.21 -12.55
N LYS A 79 27.68 -3.05 -11.32
CA LYS A 79 29.10 -2.76 -11.03
C LYS A 79 29.99 -4.00 -11.00
N ASN A 80 29.43 -5.19 -10.79
CA ASN A 80 30.20 -6.42 -10.66
C ASN A 80 30.79 -6.86 -12.02
N LYS A 81 32.12 -6.86 -12.14
CA LYS A 81 32.83 -7.25 -13.38
C LYS A 81 32.83 -8.76 -13.64
N ASN A 82 32.47 -9.57 -12.65
CA ASN A 82 32.51 -11.04 -12.72
C ASN A 82 31.17 -11.64 -13.18
N VAL A 83 30.10 -10.85 -13.27
CA VAL A 83 28.83 -11.28 -13.87
C VAL A 83 28.78 -10.98 -15.36
N SER A 84 27.84 -11.60 -16.08
CA SER A 84 27.76 -11.46 -17.54
C SER A 84 27.55 -10.00 -17.96
N PRO A 85 28.15 -9.55 -19.09
CA PRO A 85 27.91 -8.21 -19.63
C PRO A 85 26.44 -7.90 -19.83
N TYR A 86 25.65 -8.89 -20.24
CA TYR A 86 24.21 -8.77 -20.40
C TYR A 86 23.50 -8.43 -19.07
N ALA A 87 23.78 -9.18 -18.00
CA ALA A 87 23.16 -8.93 -16.69
C ALA A 87 23.46 -7.51 -16.19
N ARG A 88 24.70 -7.04 -16.39
CA ARG A 88 25.12 -5.68 -16.01
C ARG A 88 24.36 -4.61 -16.78
N VAL A 89 24.25 -4.77 -18.11
CA VAL A 89 23.50 -3.85 -18.98
C VAL A 89 22.02 -3.86 -18.62
N GLN A 90 21.42 -5.02 -18.36
CA GLN A 90 20.02 -5.10 -17.93
C GLN A 90 19.81 -4.39 -16.59
N SER A 91 20.65 -4.62 -15.58
CA SER A 91 20.53 -3.91 -14.30
C SER A 91 20.68 -2.39 -14.45
N ALA A 92 21.65 -1.93 -15.24
CA ALA A 92 21.82 -0.51 -15.53
C ALA A 92 20.61 0.09 -16.26
N ARG A 93 20.07 -0.62 -17.27
CA ARG A 93 18.85 -0.22 -17.98
C ARG A 93 17.66 -0.10 -17.04
N THR A 94 17.43 -1.12 -16.20
CA THR A 94 16.33 -1.12 -15.24
C THR A 94 16.43 0.06 -14.27
N LEU A 95 17.63 0.35 -13.76
CA LEU A 95 17.85 1.52 -12.89
C LEU A 95 17.52 2.84 -13.60
N LEU A 96 17.96 3.01 -14.85
CA LEU A 96 17.66 4.21 -15.64
C LEU A 96 16.16 4.32 -15.94
N GLU A 97 15.51 3.23 -16.34
CA GLU A 97 14.09 3.21 -16.67
C GLU A 97 13.21 3.61 -15.48
N PHE A 98 13.45 3.04 -14.30
CA PHE A 98 12.70 3.40 -13.10
C PHE A 98 13.09 4.79 -12.56
N GLY A 99 14.34 5.23 -12.75
CA GLY A 99 14.77 6.59 -12.43
C GLY A 99 14.01 7.64 -13.24
N PHE A 100 13.91 7.45 -14.57
CA PHE A 100 13.15 8.37 -15.42
C PHE A 100 11.65 8.35 -15.13
N LYS A 101 11.06 7.17 -14.92
CA LYS A 101 9.64 7.06 -14.52
C LYS A 101 9.35 7.77 -13.20
N GLY A 102 10.26 7.68 -12.22
CA GLY A 102 10.13 8.40 -10.95
C GLY A 102 10.12 9.91 -11.14
N TYR A 103 11.06 10.42 -11.94
CA TYR A 103 11.11 11.84 -12.29
C TYR A 103 9.84 12.32 -13.02
N GLU A 104 9.34 11.55 -13.97
CA GLU A 104 8.08 11.87 -14.67
C GLU A 104 6.89 11.95 -13.71
N ILE A 105 6.81 11.06 -12.71
CA ILE A 105 5.75 11.08 -11.69
C ILE A 105 5.89 12.32 -10.80
N GLU A 106 7.09 12.62 -10.30
CA GLU A 106 7.34 13.81 -9.46
C GLU A 106 6.97 15.11 -10.20
N GLU A 107 7.33 15.22 -11.48
CA GLU A 107 6.98 16.38 -12.32
C GLU A 107 5.47 16.49 -12.55
N LEU A 108 4.77 15.37 -12.74
CA LEU A 108 3.31 15.35 -12.88
C LEU A 108 2.60 15.73 -11.57
N GLU A 109 3.09 15.24 -10.43
CA GLU A 109 2.58 15.62 -9.10
C GLU A 109 2.77 17.12 -8.85
N HIS A 110 3.95 17.66 -9.12
CA HIS A 110 4.22 19.10 -8.99
C HIS A 110 3.27 19.95 -9.86
N ARG A 111 3.10 19.58 -11.14
CA ARG A 111 2.19 20.30 -12.05
C ARG A 111 0.72 20.18 -11.61
N LEU A 112 0.33 19.07 -10.99
CA LEU A 112 -1.03 18.91 -10.46
C LEU A 112 -1.24 19.82 -9.25
N GLU A 113 -0.27 19.88 -8.33
CA GLU A 113 -0.32 20.79 -7.18
C GLU A 113 -0.41 22.26 -7.61
N GLU A 114 0.34 22.67 -8.64
CA GLU A 114 0.24 24.02 -9.21
C GLU A 114 -1.17 24.33 -9.72
N LEU A 115 -1.77 23.40 -10.47
CA LEU A 115 -3.13 23.55 -11.00
C LEU A 115 -4.19 23.60 -9.87
N GLU A 116 -4.09 22.73 -8.88
CA GLU A 116 -4.99 22.72 -7.72
C GLU A 116 -4.93 24.06 -6.96
N ASN A 117 -3.72 24.61 -6.79
CA ASN A 117 -3.52 25.92 -6.16
C ASN A 117 -4.08 27.08 -6.99
N GLU A 118 -4.02 27.01 -8.32
CA GLU A 118 -4.61 28.02 -9.20
C GLU A 118 -6.14 28.02 -9.10
N ILE A 119 -6.77 26.85 -9.17
CA ILE A 119 -8.23 26.70 -9.04
C ILE A 119 -8.70 27.25 -7.68
N GLU A 120 -8.01 26.89 -6.59
CA GLU A 120 -8.33 27.43 -5.26
C GLU A 120 -8.22 28.95 -5.16
N ARG A 121 -7.33 29.58 -5.93
CA ARG A 121 -7.18 31.05 -5.97
C ARG A 121 -8.28 31.71 -6.79
N GLU A 122 -8.78 31.05 -7.83
CA GLU A 122 -9.89 31.54 -8.64
C GLU A 122 -11.22 31.46 -7.87
N ASP A 123 -11.48 30.36 -7.16
CA ASP A 123 -12.69 30.19 -6.34
C ASP A 123 -12.77 31.16 -5.14
N LYS A 124 -11.61 31.71 -4.71
CA LYS A 124 -11.51 32.69 -3.61
C LYS A 124 -11.63 34.15 -4.09
N LYS A 125 -11.72 34.42 -5.39
CA LYS A 125 -11.90 35.76 -5.98
C LYS A 125 -13.35 36.06 -6.29
#